data_AF-A0A1X7SHH8-F1
#
_entry.id   AF-A0A1X7SHH8-F1
#
_cell.length_a   1.000
_cell.length_b   1.000
_cell.length_c   1.000
_cell.angle_alpha   90.00
_cell.angle_beta   90.00
_cell.angle_gamma   90.00
#
_symmetry.space_group_name_H-M   'P 1'
#
loop_
_entity.id
_entity.type
_entity.pdbx_description
1 polymer ?
#
loop_
_entity_poly.entity_id
_entity_poly.type
_entity_poly.pdbx_seq_one_letter_code
_entity_poly.pdbx_strand_id
1 'polypeptide(L)' 'MELDTGASLSIMSKDTYSSLSSTLPPISPSHVILTTYTGEKIKPVGAIDVDVRYQSQTATLPLVIVPGNGPTLLGRN' A
#
# COMPACT_ATOMS: atom_id res chain seq x y z
N MET A 1 -5.70 -2.92 8.73
CA MET A 1 -4.66 -3.55 7.89
C MET A 1 -4.35 -4.92 8.47
N GLU A 2 -4.04 -5.88 7.61
CA GLU A 2 -3.56 -7.21 8.00
C GLU A 2 -2.03 -7.20 8.01
N LEU A 3 -1.43 -7.73 9.08
CA LEU A 3 0.02 -7.89 9.13
C LEU A 3 0.43 -9.09 8.26
N ASP A 4 1.21 -8.84 7.21
CA ASP A 4 1.69 -9.86 6.29
C ASP A 4 3.22 -9.80 6.16
N THR A 5 3.90 -10.66 6.92
CA THR A 5 5.36 -10.75 6.88
C THR A 5 5.89 -11.35 5.57
N GLY A 6 5.04 -11.99 4.77
CA GLY A 6 5.37 -12.49 3.43
C GLY A 6 5.36 -11.37 2.38
N ALA A 7 4.67 -10.26 2.64
CA ALA A 7 4.66 -9.09 1.77
C ALA A 7 5.91 -8.22 1.98
N SER A 8 6.59 -7.89 0.88
CA SER A 8 7.75 -6.98 0.93
C SER A 8 7.35 -5.52 1.04
N LEU A 9 6.13 -5.16 0.64
CA LEU A 9 5.61 -3.80 0.64
C LEU A 9 4.20 -3.79 1.21
N SER A 10 3.87 -2.71 1.92
CA SER A 10 2.52 -2.41 2.37
C SER A 10 1.67 -1.96 1.19
N ILE A 11 0.47 -2.51 1.06
CA ILE A 11 -0.43 -2.24 -0.06
C ILE A 11 -1.83 -1.86 0.41
N MET A 12 -2.52 -1.04 -0.38
CA MET A 12 -3.92 -0.71 -0.23
C MET A 12 -4.62 -0.80 -1.59
N SER A 13 -5.86 -1.28 -1.59
CA SER A 13 -6.65 -1.32 -2.82
C SER A 13 -7.08 0.08 -3.26
N LYS A 14 -7.24 0.29 -4.56
CA LYS A 14 -7.70 1.56 -5.14
C LYS A 14 -9.07 1.94 -4.60
N ASP A 15 -9.94 0.96 -4.37
CA ASP A 15 -11.28 1.20 -3.86
C ASP A 15 -11.24 1.73 -2.42
N THR A 16 -10.39 1.14 -1.57
CA THR A 16 -10.15 1.64 -0.20
C THR A 16 -9.48 3.02 -0.21
N TYR A 17 -8.51 3.26 -1.10
CA TYR A 17 -7.94 4.60 -1.25
C TYR A 17 -9.01 5.62 -1.66
N SER A 18 -9.88 5.27 -2.59
CA SER A 18 -10.90 6.17 -3.12
C SER A 18 -11.91 6.59 -2.06
N SER A 19 -12.31 5.67 -1.17
CA SER A 19 -13.21 6.00 -0.04
C SER A 19 -12.57 6.89 1.02
N LEU A 20 -11.23 6.94 1.08
CA LEU A 20 -10.44 7.76 1.99
C LEU A 20 -9.76 8.95 1.28
N SER A 21 -10.07 9.20 0.01
CA SER A 21 -9.34 10.15 -0.84
C SER A 21 -9.39 11.61 -0.36
N SER A 22 -10.37 11.95 0.48
CA SER A 22 -10.46 13.28 1.11
C SER A 22 -9.45 13.50 2.24
N THR A 23 -8.87 12.44 2.80
CA THR A 23 -7.93 12.50 3.92
C THR A 23 -6.53 12.03 3.55
N LEU A 24 -6.39 11.32 2.43
CA LEU A 24 -5.11 10.82 1.94
C LEU A 24 -4.46 11.77 0.92
N PRO A 25 -3.13 11.82 0.85
CA PRO A 25 -2.42 12.59 -0.16
C PRO A 25 -2.64 12.01 -1.57
N PRO A 26 -2.43 12.81 -2.62
CA PRO A 26 -2.60 12.35 -4.00
C PRO A 26 -1.57 11.28 -4.37
N ILE A 27 -2.02 10.32 -5.18
CA ILE A 27 -1.17 9.23 -5.69
C ILE A 27 -0.04 9.79 -6.55
N SER A 28 1.18 9.38 -6.25
CA SER A 28 2.36 9.59 -7.07
C SER A 28 2.66 8.37 -7.95
N PRO A 29 3.23 8.54 -9.15
CA PRO A 29 3.63 7.42 -10.00
C PRO A 29 4.61 6.49 -9.28
N SER A 30 4.41 5.18 -9.43
CA SER A 30 5.33 4.16 -8.93
C SER A 30 5.95 3.39 -10.10
N HIS A 31 7.23 3.08 -9.98
CA HIS A 31 7.98 2.25 -10.94
C HIS A 31 8.06 0.79 -10.49
N VAL A 32 7.42 0.43 -9.38
CA VAL A 32 7.42 -0.93 -8.82
C VAL A 32 6.44 -1.82 -9.59
N ILE A 33 6.81 -3.09 -9.79
CA ILE A 33 5.91 -4.16 -10.21
C ILE A 33 5.85 -5.17 -9.08
N LEU A 34 4.65 -5.43 -8.56
CA LEU A 34 4.46 -6.43 -7.52
C LEU A 34 4.32 -7.80 -8.15
N THR A 35 4.80 -8.82 -7.46
CA THR A 35 4.59 -10.23 -7.83
C THR A 35 3.97 -10.94 -6.64
N THR A 36 2.83 -11.58 -6.85
CA THR A 36 2.15 -12.36 -5.81
C THR A 36 2.90 -13.66 -5.54
N TYR A 37 2.51 -14.37 -4.48
CA TYR A 37 3.05 -15.70 -4.19
C TYR A 37 2.84 -16.71 -5.33
N THR A 38 1.76 -16.57 -6.12
CA THR A 38 1.47 -17.42 -7.28
C THR A 38 2.23 -17.01 -8.55
N GLY A 39 3.05 -15.95 -8.49
CA GLY A 39 3.81 -15.42 -9.63
C GLY A 39 3.03 -14.44 -10.51
N GLU A 40 1.79 -14.09 -10.15
CA GLU A 40 1.02 -13.09 -10.87
C GLU A 40 1.64 -11.70 -10.69
N LYS A 41 1.73 -10.94 -11.80
CA LYS A 41 2.26 -9.58 -11.78
C LYS A 41 1.15 -8.56 -11.62
N ILE A 42 1.28 -7.70 -10.62
CA ILE A 42 0.36 -6.60 -10.37
C ILE A 42 1.11 -5.29 -10.62
N LYS A 43 0.59 -4.49 -11.55
CA LYS A 43 1.05 -3.10 -11.75
C LYS A 43 0.27 -2.18 -10.81
N PRO A 44 0.93 -1.53 -9.83
CA PRO A 44 0.27 -0.56 -8.98
C PRO A 44 -0.28 0.64 -9.77
N VAL A 45 -1.30 1.28 -9.21
CA VAL A 45 -1.80 2.58 -9.65
C VAL A 45 -0.75 3.66 -9.33
N GLY A 46 -0.07 3.51 -8.20
CA GLY A 46 1.00 4.37 -7.74
C GLY A 46 1.31 4.12 -6.27
N ALA A 47 1.86 5.11 -5.58
CA ALA A 47 2.11 5.07 -4.15
C ALA A 47 1.81 6.43 -3.52
N ILE A 48 1.60 6.40 -2.21
CA ILE A 48 1.47 7.58 -1.37
C ILE A 48 2.39 7.44 -0.16
N ASP A 49 2.96 8.55 0.30
CA ASP A 49 3.68 8.58 1.57
C ASP A 49 2.71 8.91 2.70
N VAL A 50 2.65 8.05 3.72
CA VAL A 50 1.73 8.18 4.84
C VAL A 50 2.47 8.19 6.17
N ASP A 51 1.96 8.97 7.12
CA ASP A 51 2.46 8.97 8.50
C ASP A 51 1.92 7.76 9.25
N VAL A 52 2.80 6.83 9.58
CA VAL A 52 2.52 5.64 10.37
C VAL A 52 2.91 5.91 11.82
N ARG A 53 2.00 5.63 12.74
CA ARG A 53 2.23 5.75 14.19
C ARG A 53 1.89 4.43 14.88
N TYR A 54 2.82 3.91 15.64
CA TYR A 54 2.61 2.73 16.47
C TYR A 54 3.35 2.88 17.81
N GLN A 55 2.58 3.00 18.89
CA GLN A 55 3.11 3.32 20.23
C GLN A 55 4.00 4.58 20.19
N SER A 56 5.26 4.49 20.62
CA SER A 56 6.24 5.58 20.60
C SER A 56 6.96 5.76 19.25
N GLN A 57 6.64 4.94 18.25
CA GLN A 57 7.28 4.96 16.94
C GLN A 57 6.44 5.74 15.94
N THR A 58 7.11 6.60 15.18
CA THR A 58 6.52 7.36 14.09
C THR A 58 7.45 7.32 12.89
N ALA A 59 6.91 7.06 11.71
CA ALA A 59 7.66 7.06 10.45
C ALA A 59 6.75 7.48 9.30
N THR A 60 7.32 8.12 8.29
CA THR A 60 6.64 8.33 7.00
C THR A 60 7.06 7.20 6.07
N LEU A 61 6.11 6.37 5.66
CA LEU A 61 6.38 5.16 4.88
C LEU A 61 5.52 5.14 3.61
N PRO A 62 6.03 4.56 2.50
CA PRO A 62 5.25 4.44 1.28
C PRO A 62 4.20 3.35 1.41
N LEU A 63 2.98 3.67 1.02
CA LEU A 63 1.84 2.76 0.87
C LEU A 63 1.50 2.63 -0.61
N VAL A 64 1.63 1.42 -1.15
CA VAL A 64 1.44 1.16 -2.58
C VAL A 64 -0.05 0.94 -2.88
N ILE A 65 -0.58 1.68 -3.85
CA ILE A 65 -1.99 1.57 -4.24
C ILE A 65 -2.11 0.58 -5.40
N VAL A 66 -2.81 -0.53 -5.18
CA VAL A 66 -3.03 -1.60 -6.17
C VAL A 66 -4.45 -1.53 -6.75
N PRO A 67 -4.68 -1.93 -8.01
CA PRO A 67 -6.03 -1.94 -8.57
C PRO A 67 -6.97 -2.92 -7.85
N GLY A 68 -8.28 -2.70 -7.98
CA GLY A 68 -9.32 -3.56 -7.43
C GLY A 68 -9.67 -3.27 -5.97
N ASN A 69 -10.22 -4.29 -5.30
CA ASN A 69 -10.82 -4.23 -3.96
C ASN A 69 -10.17 -5.21 -2.96
N GLY A 70 -8.92 -5.61 -3.23
CA GLY A 70 -8.18 -6.56 -2.40
C GLY A 70 -7.92 -6.06 -0.96
N PRO A 71 -7.37 -6.94 -0.10
CA PRO A 71 -7.07 -6.58 1.28
C PRO A 71 -5.99 -5.50 1.36
N THR A 72 -5.98 -4.79 2.48
CA THR A 72 -4.92 -3.81 2.80
C THR A 72 -3.89 -4.49 3.70
N LEU A 73 -2.69 -4.69 3.19
CA LEU A 73 -1.61 -5.44 3.85
C LEU A 73 -0.53 -4.51 4.40
N LEU A 74 -0.04 -4.81 5.59
CA LEU A 74 1.14 -4.23 6.20
C LEU A 74 2.32 -5.17 5.93
N GLY A 75 3.18 -4.76 5.00
CA GLY A 75 4.40 -5.48 4.64
C GLY A 75 5.58 -5.09 5.53
N ARG A 76 6.78 -5.50 5.12
CA ARG A 76 8.02 -5.31 5.89
C ARG A 76 8.72 -3.95 5.70
N ASN A 77 8.18 -3.06 4.87
CA ASN A 77 8.82 -1.81 4.47
C ASN A 77 8.57 -0.64 5.41
#